data_AF-A0A967I1B7-F1
#
_entry.id   AF-A0A967I1B7-F1
#
_cell.length_a   1.000
_cell.length_b   1.000
_cell.length_c   1.000
_cell.angle_alpha   90.00
_cell.angle_beta   90.00
_cell.angle_gamma   90.00
#
_symmetry.space_group_name_H-M   'P 1'
#
loop_
_entity.id
_entity.type
_entity.pdbx_description
1 polymer ?
#
loop_
_entity_poly.entity_id
_entity_poly.type
_entity_poly.pdbx_seq_one_letter_code
_entity_poly.pdbx_strand_id
1 'polypeptide(L)' 'LIQLKEQCVAKGDYFLCQRLTKILEESPSSEEWIQLGDNALNLGKLLFARSAYQQAENPEKVAQVEKLLQSPAQERVVH' A
#
# COMPACT_ATOMS: atom_id res chain seq x y z
N LEU A 1 7.88 9.17 16.36
CA LEU A 1 6.76 8.96 15.39
C LEU A 1 7.26 8.92 13.94
N ILE A 2 8.26 9.72 13.56
CA ILE A 2 8.87 9.73 12.21
C ILE A 2 9.34 8.34 11.76
N GLN A 3 10.16 7.64 12.57
CA GLN A 3 10.59 6.28 12.25
C GLN A 3 9.45 5.27 12.08
N LEU A 4 8.30 5.50 12.75
CA LEU A 4 7.16 4.61 12.63
C LEU A 4 6.45 4.85 11.30
N LYS A 5 6.30 6.10 10.85
CA LYS A 5 5.79 6.47 9.51
C LYS A 5 6.66 5.84 8.41
N GLU A 6 7.98 6.00 8.51
CA GLU A 6 8.93 5.41 7.55
C GLU A 6 8.82 3.88 7.50
N GLN A 7 8.71 3.22 8.65
CA GLN A 7 8.52 1.77 8.69
C GLN A 7 7.17 1.31 8.15
N CYS A 8 6.10 2.11 8.29
CA CYS A 8 4.80 1.77 7.71
C CYS A 8 4.84 1.82 6.19
N VAL A 9 5.47 2.87 5.64
CA VAL A 9 5.67 3.01 4.19
C VAL A 9 6.55 1.86 3.68
N ALA A 10 7.67 1.59 4.33
CA ALA A 10 8.59 0.52 3.93
C ALA A 10 7.96 -0.88 4.01
N LYS A 11 7.11 -1.13 5.01
CA LYS A 11 6.41 -2.42 5.18
C LYS A 11 5.10 -2.51 4.40
N GLY A 12 4.72 -1.45 3.67
CA GLY A 12 3.45 -1.39 2.96
C GLY A 12 2.23 -1.58 3.87
N ASP A 13 2.32 -1.11 5.12
CA ASP A 13 1.26 -1.27 6.12
C ASP A 13 0.32 -0.07 6.09
N TYR A 14 -0.66 -0.17 5.19
CA TYR A 14 -1.65 0.89 4.96
C TYR A 14 -2.42 1.24 6.23
N PHE A 15 -2.81 0.25 7.04
CA PHE A 15 -3.63 0.48 8.22
C PHE A 15 -2.86 1.26 9.29
N LEU A 16 -1.59 0.92 9.49
CA LEU A 16 -0.75 1.64 10.44
C LEU A 16 -0.45 3.06 9.95
N CYS A 17 -0.19 3.26 8.65
CA CYS A 17 -0.08 4.59 8.07
C CYS A 17 -1.36 5.42 8.24
N GLN A 18 -2.53 4.84 8.00
CA GLN A 18 -3.81 5.54 8.18
C GLN A 18 -4.08 5.92 9.64
N ARG A 19 -3.64 5.10 10.61
CA ARG A 19 -3.70 5.48 12.03
C ARG A 19 -2.74 6.61 12.35
N LEU A 20 -1.52 6.56 11.82
CA LEU A 20 -0.52 7.60 12.04
C LEU A 20 -0.99 8.95 11.49
N THR A 21 -1.64 8.97 10.34
CA THR A 21 -2.15 10.22 9.76
C THR A 21 -3.28 10.83 10.58
N LYS A 22 -4.12 10.00 11.22
CA LYS A 22 -5.09 10.47 12.22
C LYS A 22 -4.44 11.00 13.49
N ILE A 23 -3.36 10.38 13.95
CA ILE A 23 -2.65 10.78 15.18
C ILE A 23 -1.83 12.05 14.96
N LEU A 24 -1.20 12.18 13.79
CA LEU A 24 -0.35 13.30 13.43
C LEU A 24 -1.14 14.47 12.83
N GLU A 25 -2.44 14.27 12.56
CA GLU A 25 -3.31 15.20 11.82
C GLU A 25 -2.71 15.65 10.47
N GLU A 26 -1.77 14.86 9.95
CA GLU A 26 -1.00 15.15 8.74
C GLU A 26 -1.28 14.01 7.75
N SER A 27 -1.89 14.37 6.63
CA SER A 27 -2.16 13.43 5.53
C SER A 27 -0.92 13.27 4.66
N PRO A 28 -0.53 12.04 4.27
CA PRO A 28 0.56 11.82 3.35
C PRO A 28 0.18 12.38 1.99
N SER A 29 1.15 12.92 1.27
CA SER A 29 0.96 13.35 -0.11
C SER A 29 0.62 12.16 -1.02
N SER A 30 0.03 12.42 -2.19
CA SER A 30 -0.26 11.38 -3.17
C SER A 30 0.98 10.56 -3.54
N GLU A 31 2.17 11.18 -3.60
CA GLU A 31 3.44 10.48 -3.81
C GLU A 31 3.79 9.49 -2.69
N GLU A 32 3.58 9.84 -1.43
CA GLU A 32 3.81 8.94 -0.29
C GLU A 32 2.83 7.76 -0.32
N TRP A 33 1.59 8.00 -0.72
CA TRP A 33 0.61 6.92 -0.92
C TRP A 33 0.98 5.99 -2.07
N ILE A 34 1.49 6.54 -3.17
CA ILE A 34 2.01 5.72 -4.28
C ILE A 34 3.18 4.87 -3.80
N GLN A 35 4.12 5.43 -3.03
CA GLN A 35 5.28 4.72 -2.52
C GLN A 35 4.88 3.63 -1.53
N LEU A 36 3.92 3.89 -0.64
CA LEU A 36 3.35 2.89 0.24
C LEU A 36 2.70 1.75 -0.54
N GLY A 37 1.94 2.10 -1.58
CA GLY A 37 1.29 1.12 -2.44
C GLY A 37 2.29 0.25 -3.20
N ASP A 38 3.41 0.83 -3.65
CA ASP A 38 4.48 0.12 -4.36
C ASP A 38 5.18 -0.89 -3.43
N ASN A 39 5.51 -0.45 -2.22
CA ASN A 39 6.08 -1.34 -1.21
C ASN A 39 5.11 -2.46 -0.80
N ALA A 40 3.83 -2.14 -0.62
CA ALA A 40 2.80 -3.13 -0.32
C ALA A 40 2.66 -4.15 -1.47
N LEU A 41 2.70 -3.68 -2.72
CA LEU A 41 2.64 -4.50 -3.92
C LEU A 41 3.84 -5.46 -4.02
N ASN A 42 5.05 -4.94 -3.82
CA ASN A 42 6.29 -5.74 -3.81
C ASN A 42 6.30 -6.81 -2.71
N LEU A 43 5.63 -6.54 -1.58
CA LEU A 43 5.45 -7.49 -0.48
C LEU A 43 4.28 -8.46 -0.70
N GLY A 44 3.57 -8.38 -1.83
CA GLY A 44 2.40 -9.22 -2.13
C GLY A 44 1.14 -8.83 -1.34
N LYS A 45 1.14 -7.70 -0.64
CA LYS A 45 0.00 -7.19 0.13
C LYS A 45 -0.94 -6.39 -0.77
N LEU A 46 -1.53 -7.08 -1.76
CA LEU A 46 -2.32 -6.46 -2.82
C LEU A 46 -3.49 -5.61 -2.29
N LEU A 47 -4.17 -6.02 -1.22
CA LEU A 47 -5.26 -5.23 -0.64
C LEU A 47 -4.79 -3.89 -0.07
N PHE A 48 -3.62 -3.86 0.58
CA PHE A 48 -3.04 -2.62 1.09
C PHE A 48 -2.50 -1.74 -0.05
N ALA A 49 -1.91 -2.35 -1.08
CA ALA A 49 -1.48 -1.63 -2.28
C ALA A 49 -2.66 -0.92 -2.95
N ARG A 50 -3.78 -1.63 -3.15
CA ARG A 50 -5.01 -1.07 -3.71
C ARG A 50 -5.51 0.12 -2.90
N SER A 51 -5.64 -0.03 -1.57
CA SER A 51 -6.10 1.06 -0.71
C SER A 51 -5.18 2.27 -0.74
N ALA A 52 -3.86 2.07 -0.80
CA ALA A 52 -2.90 3.14 -0.92
C ALA A 52 -3.05 3.89 -2.26
N TYR A 53 -3.19 3.17 -3.37
CA TYR A 53 -3.40 3.79 -4.68
C TYR A 53 -4.75 4.51 -4.81
N GLN A 54 -5.78 4.06 -4.08
CA GLN A 54 -7.04 4.79 -3.97
C GLN A 54 -6.86 6.13 -3.23
N GLN A 55 -6.08 6.16 -2.15
CA GLN A 55 -5.75 7.42 -1.45
C GLN A 55 -4.86 8.35 -2.28
N ALA A 56 -4.04 7.78 -3.16
CA ALA A 56 -3.24 8.54 -4.10
C ALA A 56 -4.05 9.07 -5.31
N GLU A 57 -5.35 8.77 -5.40
CA GLU A 57 -6.19 9.08 -6.55
C GLU A 57 -5.60 8.56 -7.88
N ASN A 58 -4.95 7.39 -7.84
CA ASN A 58 -4.29 6.78 -8.99
C ASN A 58 -5.07 5.56 -9.50
N PRO A 59 -6.09 5.76 -10.37
CA PRO A 59 -6.95 4.68 -10.84
C PRO A 59 -6.20 3.65 -11.70
N GLU A 60 -5.12 4.05 -12.39
CA GLU A 60 -4.31 3.14 -13.21
C GLU A 60 -3.64 2.06 -12.35
N LYS A 61 -2.98 2.47 -11.26
CA LYS A 61 -2.37 1.53 -10.31
C LYS A 61 -3.41 0.71 -9.55
N VAL A 62 -4.57 1.29 -9.22
CA VAL A 62 -5.70 0.53 -8.63
C VAL A 62 -6.12 -0.60 -9.57
N ALA A 63 -6.35 -0.30 -10.84
CA ALA A 63 -6.75 -1.29 -11.84
C ALA A 63 -5.66 -2.37 -12.06
N GLN A 64 -4.38 -1.99 -12.00
CA GLN A 64 -3.26 -2.94 -12.05
C GLN A 64 -3.31 -3.93 -10.88
N VAL A 65 -3.49 -3.45 -9.66
CA VAL A 65 -3.60 -4.30 -8.47
C VAL A 65 -4.87 -5.14 -8.48
N GLU A 66 -5.99 -4.60 -8.95
CA GLU A 66 -7.24 -5.35 -9.10
C GLU A 66 -7.09 -6.51 -10.10
N LYS A 67 -6.37 -6.30 -11.22
CA LYS A 67 -6.04 -7.40 -12.14
C LYS A 67 -5.19 -8.47 -11.47
N LEU A 68 -4.26 -8.09 -10.59
CA LEU A 68 -3.46 -9.04 -9.81
C LEU A 68 -4.26 -9.77 -8.74
N LEU A 69 -5.29 -9.12 -8.16
CA LEU A 69 -6.22 -9.74 -7.21
C LEU A 69 -7.19 -10.71 -7.91
N GLN A 70 -7.61 -10.39 -9.14
CA GLN A 70 -8.52 -11.21 -9.94
C GLN A 70 -7.81 -12.33 -10.68
N SER A 71 -6.52 -12.18 -10.95
CA SER A 71 -5.68 -13.24 -11.49
C SER A 71 -5.25 -14.14 -10.33
N PRO A 72 -5.71 -15.40 -10.21
CA PRO A 72 -5.17 -16.34 -9.23
C PRO A 72 -3.73 -16.68 -9.62
N ALA A 73 -2.79 -15.80 -9.32
CA ALA A 73 -1.37 -16.01 -9.60
C ALA A 73 -0.71 -16.68 -8.39
N GLN A 74 -0.71 -18.01 -8.49
CA GLN A 74 0.30 -18.95 -7.98
C GLN A 74 0.39 -19.09 -6.46
N GLU A 75 -0.24 -20.18 -5.99
CA GLU A 75 0.37 -21.08 -5.02
C GLU A 75 1.90 -21.15 -5.27
N ARG A 76 2.67 -20.44 -4.44
CA ARG A 76 4.07 -20.83 -4.22
C ARG A 76 4.01 -22.12 -3.41
N VAL A 77 3.81 -23.25 -4.11
CA VAL A 77 4.23 -24.55 -3.61
C VAL A 77 5.76 -24.48 -3.56
N VAL A 78 6.28 -24.06 -2.42
CA VAL A 78 7.67 -24.33 -2.05
C VAL A 78 7.75 -25.83 -1.76
N HIS A 79 8.31 -26.59 -2.69
CA HIS A 79 8.85 -27.92 -2.43
C HIS A 79 10.21 -27.80 -1.73
#